data_AF-W4KEM9-F1
#
_entry.id   AF-W4KEM9-F1
#
_cell.length_a   1.000
_cell.length_b   1.000
_cell.length_c   1.000
_cell.angle_alpha   90.00
_cell.angle_beta   90.00
_cell.angle_gamma   90.00
#
_symmetry.space_group_name_H-M   'P 1'
#
loop_
_entity.id
_entity.type
_entity.pdbx_description
1 polymer ?
#
loop_
_entity_poly.entity_id
_entity_poly.type
_entity_poly.pdbx_seq_one_letter_code
_entity_poly.pdbx_strand_id
1 'polypeptide(L)'
;MSFDDIAELRGLVVGRVGFGKIEFLDPVDLTTLAKLSHLLGEQIRFDTQECIVYPDSDDIDKPPPGSGLNVRARITLLRCWPLDKATREPIKDETLPQVIKHTKRLKHMKGTKFEGFDIQEGKWTFTVDHF
;
A
#
# COMPACT_ATOMS: atom_id res chain seq x y z
N MET A 1 17.18 -6.71 18.84
CA MET A 1 17.08 -5.31 18.38
C MET A 1 17.22 -4.44 19.61
N SER A 2 18.16 -3.50 19.58
CA SER A 2 18.27 -2.42 20.56
C SER A 2 17.08 -1.46 20.43
N PHE A 3 16.86 -0.62 21.44
CA PHE A 3 15.87 0.46 21.37
C PHE A 3 16.19 1.44 20.23
N ASP A 4 17.47 1.75 20.02
CA ASP A 4 17.90 2.62 18.91
C ASP A 4 17.64 1.99 17.54
N ASP A 5 17.69 0.66 17.43
CA ASP A 5 17.44 -0.06 16.17
C ASP A 5 15.97 0.03 15.71
N ILE A 6 15.03 0.23 16.66
CA ILE A 6 13.59 0.33 16.37
C ILE A 6 13.09 1.78 16.23
N ALA A 7 13.92 2.76 16.59
CA ALA A 7 13.64 4.19 16.39
C ALA A 7 13.92 4.65 14.94
N GLU A 8 14.87 4.00 14.25
CA GLU A 8 15.20 4.27 12.85
C GLU A 8 15.25 2.97 12.03
N LEU A 9 14.23 2.13 12.14
CA LEU A 9 14.21 0.84 11.46
C LEU A 9 14.15 1.04 9.94
N ARG A 10 15.14 0.52 9.22
CA ARG A 10 15.22 0.60 7.75
C ARG A 10 14.75 -0.70 7.11
N GLY A 11 14.09 -0.59 5.97
CA GLY A 11 13.64 -1.75 5.19
C GLY A 11 12.52 -2.54 5.86
N LEU A 12 11.67 -1.88 6.66
CA LEU A 12 10.47 -2.50 7.19
C LEU A 12 9.56 -2.90 6.02
N VAL A 13 9.15 -4.17 6.00
CA VAL A 13 8.17 -4.70 5.05
C VAL A 13 7.03 -5.32 5.83
N VAL A 14 5.81 -4.88 5.52
CA VAL A 14 4.58 -5.41 6.11
C VAL A 14 3.66 -5.84 4.97
N GLY A 15 2.93 -6.93 5.13
CA GLY A 15 2.04 -7.40 4.07
C GLY A 15 1.02 -8.42 4.55
N ARG A 16 0.02 -8.64 3.70
CA ARG A 16 -1.03 -9.64 3.89
C ARG A 16 -1.08 -10.54 2.66
N VAL A 17 -0.87 -11.83 2.88
CA VAL A 17 -0.87 -12.85 1.82
C VAL A 17 -2.19 -12.78 1.03
N GLY A 18 -2.07 -12.66 -0.30
CA GLY A 18 -3.20 -12.57 -1.21
C GLY A 18 -3.79 -11.17 -1.41
N PHE A 19 -3.30 -10.15 -0.69
CA PHE A 19 -3.75 -8.76 -0.79
C PHE A 19 -2.65 -7.82 -1.25
N GLY A 20 -1.46 -7.90 -0.65
CA GLY A 20 -0.38 -6.99 -0.98
C GLY A 20 0.70 -6.86 0.09
N LYS A 21 1.59 -5.92 -0.13
CA LYS A 21 2.65 -5.51 0.80
C LYS A 21 2.95 -4.01 0.69
N ILE A 22 3.50 -3.46 1.75
CA ILE A 22 4.08 -2.14 1.87
C ILE A 22 5.55 -2.31 2.26
N GLU A 23 6.42 -1.57 1.57
CA GLU A 23 7.86 -1.53 1.75
C GLU A 23 8.24 -0.09 2.07
N PHE A 24 8.62 0.18 3.32
CA PHE A 24 9.02 1.52 3.73
C PHE A 24 10.41 1.83 3.16
N LEU A 25 10.50 2.92 2.40
CA LEU A 25 11.71 3.32 1.68
C LEU A 25 12.61 4.22 2.54
N ASP A 26 12.01 4.91 3.50
CA ASP A 26 12.69 5.74 4.49
C ASP A 26 12.62 5.06 5.88
N PRO A 27 13.50 5.43 6.83
CA PRO A 27 13.47 4.86 8.19
C PRO A 27 12.13 5.10 8.87
N VAL A 28 11.66 4.11 9.64
CA VAL A 28 10.43 4.21 10.44
C VAL A 28 10.75 4.16 11.92
N ASP A 29 10.01 4.95 12.70
CA ASP A 29 10.06 4.91 14.15
C ASP A 29 8.92 4.04 14.69
N LEU A 30 9.29 2.91 15.28
CA LEU A 30 8.36 1.95 15.90
C LEU A 30 8.30 2.09 17.43
N THR A 31 9.04 3.03 18.03
CA THR A 31 9.08 3.21 19.49
C THR A 31 7.74 3.68 20.08
N THR A 32 6.91 4.31 19.25
CA THR A 32 5.56 4.77 19.59
C THR A 32 4.54 3.63 19.66
N LEU A 33 4.88 2.44 19.15
CA LEU A 33 3.99 1.28 19.18
C LEU A 33 4.13 0.54 20.50
N ALA A 34 3.00 0.40 21.22
CA ALA A 34 2.94 -0.43 22.43
C ALA A 34 3.26 -1.91 22.17
N LYS A 35 2.88 -2.43 20.99
CA LYS A 35 3.14 -3.82 20.57
C LYS A 35 3.36 -3.89 19.07
N LEU A 36 4.34 -4.67 18.63
CA LEU A 36 4.59 -4.94 17.20
C LEU A 36 3.40 -5.59 16.50
N SER A 37 2.58 -6.35 17.22
CA SER A 37 1.36 -6.96 16.65
C SER A 37 0.36 -5.92 16.13
N HIS A 38 0.36 -4.71 16.69
CA HIS A 38 -0.53 -3.63 16.22
C HIS A 38 -0.16 -3.17 14.80
N LEU A 39 1.06 -3.45 14.30
CA LEU A 39 1.38 -3.21 12.89
C LEU A 39 0.41 -3.93 11.94
N LEU A 40 -0.08 -5.10 12.35
CA LEU A 40 -0.89 -5.97 11.52
C LEU A 40 -2.38 -5.71 11.78
N GLY A 41 -3.01 -4.94 10.90
CA GLY A 41 -4.45 -4.70 10.92
C GLY A 41 -4.89 -3.45 11.69
N GLU A 42 -4.18 -3.06 12.75
CA GLU A 42 -4.49 -1.83 13.51
C GLU A 42 -3.78 -0.59 12.96
N GLN A 43 -2.49 -0.70 12.64
CA GLN A 43 -1.73 0.42 12.06
C GLN A 43 -1.65 0.32 10.54
N ILE A 44 -1.55 -0.89 9.99
CA ILE A 44 -1.50 -1.13 8.55
C ILE A 44 -2.56 -2.17 8.21
N ARG A 45 -3.60 -1.75 7.48
CA ARG A 45 -4.70 -2.62 7.03
C ARG A 45 -4.64 -2.81 5.52
N PHE A 46 -4.71 -4.08 5.11
CA PHE A 46 -4.87 -4.45 3.71
C PHE A 46 -6.28 -4.95 3.46
N ASP A 47 -6.99 -4.22 2.61
CA ASP A 47 -8.32 -4.55 2.09
C ASP A 47 -8.24 -4.84 0.59
N THR A 48 -9.37 -5.17 -0.02
CA THR A 48 -9.38 -5.56 -1.44
C THR A 48 -8.95 -4.38 -2.32
N GLN A 49 -7.78 -4.52 -2.95
CA GLN A 49 -7.18 -3.47 -3.80
C GLN A 49 -6.84 -2.17 -3.04
N GLU A 50 -6.61 -2.25 -1.72
CA GLU A 50 -6.31 -1.08 -0.90
C GLU A 50 -5.33 -1.40 0.23
N CYS A 51 -4.48 -0.43 0.57
CA CYS A 51 -3.62 -0.44 1.75
C CYS A 51 -3.83 0.87 2.50
N ILE A 52 -4.22 0.77 3.76
CA ILE A 52 -4.52 1.91 4.64
C ILE A 52 -3.51 1.89 5.77
N VAL A 53 -2.86 3.03 6.00
CA VAL A 53 -2.01 3.25 7.18
C VAL A 53 -2.77 4.19 8.11
N TYR A 54 -2.80 3.87 9.40
CA TYR A 54 -3.63 4.51 10.43
C TYR A 54 -5.15 4.43 10.13
N PRO A 55 -5.73 3.22 9.97
CA PRO A 55 -7.12 3.05 9.60
C PRO A 55 -8.15 3.60 10.58
N ASP A 56 -7.82 3.64 11.88
CA ASP A 56 -8.73 4.05 12.96
C ASP A 56 -8.33 5.39 13.59
N SER A 57 -7.42 6.15 12.96
CA SER A 57 -6.96 7.45 13.43
C SER A 57 -7.57 8.57 12.58
N ASP A 58 -8.09 9.61 13.23
CA ASP A 58 -8.48 10.83 12.55
C ASP A 58 -7.23 11.54 11.97
N ASP A 59 -7.39 12.32 10.90
CA ASP A 59 -6.27 13.00 10.24
C ASP A 59 -5.45 13.91 11.17
N ILE A 60 -6.06 14.39 12.25
CA ILE A 60 -5.41 15.24 13.27
C ILE A 60 -4.47 14.42 14.17
N ASP A 61 -4.76 13.14 14.36
CA ASP A 61 -4.00 12.24 15.24
C ASP A 61 -2.88 11.50 14.51
N LYS A 62 -2.86 11.56 13.17
CA LYS A 62 -1.80 10.96 12.36
C LYS A 62 -0.47 11.68 12.61
N PRO A 63 0.64 10.94 12.71
CA PRO A 63 1.96 11.54 12.75
C PRO A 63 2.21 12.44 11.53
N PRO A 64 2.95 13.54 11.65
CA PRO A 64 3.29 14.39 10.51
C PRO A 64 4.13 13.63 9.48
N PRO A 65 4.14 14.06 8.21
CA PRO A 65 5.00 13.47 7.18
C PRO A 65 6.46 13.42 7.65
N GLY A 66 7.09 12.25 7.53
CA GLY A 66 8.44 11.96 8.02
C GLY A 66 8.51 11.33 9.41
N SER A 67 7.38 11.10 10.08
CA SER A 67 7.34 10.55 11.46
C SER A 67 6.54 9.24 11.55
N GLY A 68 6.96 8.34 12.45
CA GLY A 68 6.31 7.03 12.64
C GLY A 68 6.32 6.20 11.35
N LEU A 69 5.13 5.72 10.96
CA LEU A 69 4.88 5.08 9.65
C LEU A 69 4.50 6.09 8.56
N ASN A 70 4.38 7.40 8.87
CA ASN A 70 3.99 8.42 7.90
C ASN A 70 5.16 8.86 7.03
N VAL A 71 5.82 7.92 6.38
CA VAL A 71 7.02 8.13 5.57
C VAL A 71 6.83 7.56 4.17
N ARG A 72 7.77 7.85 3.28
CA ARG A 72 7.72 7.35 1.90
C ARG A 72 7.74 5.82 1.85
N ALA A 73 6.84 5.25 1.07
CA ALA A 73 6.72 3.80 0.93
C ALA A 73 6.38 3.37 -0.49
N ARG A 74 6.80 2.17 -0.85
CA ARG A 74 6.35 1.43 -2.03
C ARG A 74 5.25 0.47 -1.63
N ILE A 75 4.13 0.52 -2.32
CA ILE A 75 2.98 -0.35 -2.08
C ILE A 75 2.79 -1.23 -3.31
N THR A 76 2.63 -2.53 -3.06
CA THR A 76 2.27 -3.53 -4.06
C THR A 76 0.93 -4.13 -3.68
N LEU A 77 -0.10 -3.91 -4.48
CA LEU A 77 -1.43 -4.47 -4.30
C LEU A 77 -1.68 -5.58 -5.32
N LEU A 78 -2.35 -6.64 -4.87
CA LEU A 78 -2.73 -7.78 -5.68
C LEU A 78 -4.20 -7.71 -6.06
N ARG A 79 -4.55 -8.47 -7.11
CA ARG A 79 -5.92 -8.59 -7.61
C ARG A 79 -6.52 -7.27 -8.11
N CYS A 80 -5.70 -6.33 -8.57
CA CYS A 80 -6.10 -5.02 -9.07
C CYS A 80 -6.58 -5.06 -10.54
N TRP A 81 -7.37 -6.05 -10.93
CA TRP A 81 -7.93 -6.13 -12.28
C TRP A 81 -9.21 -5.28 -12.44
N PRO A 82 -9.50 -4.81 -13.66
CA PRO A 82 -10.88 -4.51 -14.01
C PRO A 82 -11.69 -5.82 -14.03
N LEU A 83 -12.90 -5.76 -13.49
CA LEU A 83 -13.79 -6.91 -13.43
C LEU A 83 -14.90 -6.79 -14.46
N ASP A 84 -15.26 -7.91 -15.08
CA ASP A 84 -16.43 -7.98 -15.94
C ASP A 84 -17.70 -7.75 -15.13
N LYS A 85 -18.64 -6.97 -15.68
CA LYS A 85 -19.82 -6.53 -14.92
C LYS A 85 -20.82 -7.65 -14.64
N ALA A 86 -20.89 -8.66 -15.52
CA ALA A 86 -21.86 -9.75 -15.40
C ALA A 86 -21.30 -10.90 -14.56
N THR A 87 -20.05 -11.29 -14.83
CA THR A 87 -19.41 -12.48 -14.23
C THR A 87 -18.59 -12.14 -12.98
N ARG A 88 -18.19 -10.87 -12.81
CA ARG A 88 -17.23 -10.41 -11.80
C ARG A 88 -15.85 -11.05 -11.91
N GLU A 89 -15.55 -11.63 -13.07
CA GLU A 89 -14.25 -12.24 -13.34
C GLU A 89 -13.21 -11.20 -13.78
N PRO A 90 -11.91 -11.42 -13.48
CA PRO A 90 -10.83 -10.57 -13.94
C PRO A 90 -10.71 -10.50 -15.46
N ILE A 91 -10.71 -9.30 -16.01
CA ILE A 91 -10.44 -9.09 -17.43
C ILE A 91 -8.94 -8.88 -17.62
N LYS A 92 -8.30 -9.79 -18.36
CA LYS A 92 -6.84 -9.82 -18.55
C LYS A 92 -6.35 -9.43 -19.94
N ASP A 93 -7.26 -9.20 -20.88
CA ASP A 93 -6.91 -8.80 -22.25
C ASP A 93 -6.60 -7.30 -22.32
N GLU A 94 -5.32 -6.98 -22.51
CA GLU A 94 -4.79 -5.60 -22.56
C GLU A 94 -5.34 -4.78 -23.73
N THR A 95 -5.83 -5.43 -24.78
CA THR A 95 -6.37 -4.75 -25.97
C THR A 95 -7.75 -4.17 -25.71
N LEU A 96 -8.45 -4.62 -24.67
CA LEU A 96 -9.80 -4.20 -24.38
C LEU A 96 -9.84 -2.76 -23.82
N PRO A 97 -10.76 -1.91 -24.30
CA PRO A 97 -10.86 -0.50 -23.87
C PRO A 97 -10.96 -0.31 -22.35
N GLN A 98 -11.61 -1.25 -21.66
CA GLN A 98 -11.76 -1.25 -20.21
C GLN A 98 -10.44 -1.44 -19.45
N VAL A 99 -9.54 -2.29 -19.96
CA VAL A 99 -8.20 -2.50 -19.38
C VAL A 99 -7.32 -1.28 -19.62
N ILE A 100 -7.38 -0.70 -20.82
CA ILE A 100 -6.67 0.53 -21.16
C ILE A 100 -7.13 1.68 -20.23
N LYS A 101 -8.44 1.84 -20.04
CA LYS A 101 -9.01 2.86 -19.14
C LYS A 101 -8.60 2.63 -17.68
N HIS A 102 -8.65 1.38 -17.21
CA HIS A 102 -8.24 1.02 -15.86
C HIS A 102 -6.77 1.33 -15.61
N THR A 103 -5.88 0.92 -16.51
CA THR A 103 -4.44 1.19 -16.41
C THR A 103 -4.14 2.69 -16.43
N LYS A 104 -4.84 3.46 -17.28
CA LYS A 104 -4.74 4.94 -17.26
C LYS A 104 -5.14 5.53 -15.90
N ARG A 105 -6.23 5.02 -15.29
CA ARG A 105 -6.66 5.44 -13.95
C ARG A 105 -5.60 5.14 -12.89
N LEU A 106 -5.02 3.94 -12.90
CA LEU A 106 -3.92 3.59 -11.96
C LEU A 106 -2.71 4.52 -12.12
N LYS A 107 -2.35 4.87 -13.36
CA LYS A 107 -1.25 5.80 -13.65
C LYS A 107 -1.47 7.24 -13.14
N HIS A 108 -2.72 7.66 -13.01
CA HIS A 108 -3.09 9.04 -12.67
C HIS A 108 -3.76 9.14 -11.29
N MET A 109 -3.64 8.10 -10.46
CA MET A 109 -4.24 8.12 -9.14
C MET A 109 -3.53 9.16 -8.26
N LYS A 110 -4.31 10.09 -7.70
CA LYS A 110 -3.80 11.18 -6.86
C LYS A 110 -3.09 10.62 -5.63
N GLY A 111 -2.04 11.30 -5.18
CA GLY A 111 -1.23 10.88 -4.03
C GLY A 111 -0.33 9.67 -4.30
N THR A 112 -0.37 9.10 -5.49
CA THR A 112 0.49 7.96 -5.88
C THR A 112 1.42 8.33 -7.03
N LYS A 113 2.61 7.73 -7.03
CA LYS A 113 3.54 7.75 -8.15
C LYS A 113 3.58 6.34 -8.72
N PHE A 114 3.01 6.17 -9.90
CA PHE A 114 2.90 4.86 -10.56
C PHE A 114 4.28 4.29 -10.88
N GLU A 115 4.55 3.05 -10.45
CA GLU A 115 5.75 2.31 -10.84
C GLU A 115 5.43 1.24 -11.90
N GLY A 116 4.34 0.50 -11.74
CA GLY A 116 3.98 -0.56 -12.68
C GLY A 116 2.62 -1.21 -12.42
N PHE A 117 2.06 -1.83 -13.46
CA PHE A 117 0.89 -2.69 -13.36
C PHE A 117 1.08 -3.92 -14.22
N ASP A 118 1.09 -5.09 -13.59
CA ASP A 118 1.12 -6.40 -14.24
C ASP A 118 -0.32 -6.92 -14.39
N ILE A 119 -0.81 -7.00 -15.63
CA ILE A 119 -2.17 -7.47 -15.92
C ILE A 119 -2.31 -8.99 -15.71
N GLN A 120 -1.25 -9.78 -15.80
CA GLN A 120 -1.35 -11.23 -15.69
C GLN A 120 -1.51 -11.63 -14.23
N GLU A 121 -0.72 -10.98 -13.36
CA GLU A 121 -0.74 -11.15 -11.89
C GLU A 121 -1.77 -10.24 -11.20
N GLY A 122 -2.27 -9.20 -11.88
CA GLY A 122 -3.12 -8.17 -11.28
C GLY A 122 -2.37 -7.37 -10.23
N LYS A 123 -1.06 -7.20 -10.41
CA LYS A 123 -0.16 -6.58 -9.44
C LYS A 123 0.04 -5.11 -9.77
N TRP A 124 -0.46 -4.23 -8.92
CA TRP A 124 -0.27 -2.79 -9.07
C TRP A 124 0.77 -2.30 -8.06
N THR A 125 1.83 -1.67 -8.54
CA THR A 125 2.92 -1.13 -7.74
C THR A 125 3.01 0.39 -7.92
N PHE A 126 3.10 1.10 -6.80
CA PHE A 126 3.24 2.56 -6.77
C PHE A 126 3.96 2.99 -5.49
N THR A 127 4.51 4.21 -5.50
CA THR A 127 5.05 4.83 -4.28
C THR A 127 4.19 5.99 -3.82
N VAL A 128 4.16 6.22 -2.52
CA VAL A 128 3.53 7.38 -1.88
C VAL A 128 4.59 8.12 -1.07
N ASP A 129 4.47 9.44 -0.95
CA ASP A 129 5.42 10.25 -0.17
C ASP A 129 5.07 10.23 1.34
N HIS A 130 3.79 10.01 1.68
CA HIS A 130 3.23 9.97 3.04
C HIS A 130 1.77 9.42 2.98
N PHE A 131 1.12 9.25 4.14
CA PHE A 131 -0.20 8.65 4.40
C PHE A 131 -1.12 9.56 5.21
#